data_AF-A0A7V4ZF40-F1
#
_entry.id   AF-A0A7V4ZF40-F1
#
_cell.length_a   1.000
_cell.length_b   1.000
_cell.length_c   1.000
_cell.angle_alpha   90.00
_cell.angle_beta   90.00
_cell.angle_gamma   90.00
#
_symmetry.space_group_name_H-M   'P 1'
#
loop_
_entity.id
_entity.type
_entity.pdbx_description
1 polymer ?
#
loop_
_entity_poly.entity_id
_entity_poly.type
_entity_poly.pdbx_seq_one_letter_code
_entity_poly.pdbx_strand_id
1 'polypeptide(L)'
;MRDDRKWAAVCGKYCGDCPELQSGCKGCAYQLGLPHGAECPVFRCCAVDRGLEHCGLCPDFACHTFLALDSPLESARRYRALIRRAEVGTDAWLEEVSQRRASRR
;
A
#
# COMPACT_ATOMS: atom_id res chain seq x y z
N MET A 1 -20.01 -5.84 5.65
CA MET A 1 -18.76 -5.06 5.65
C MET A 1 -18.05 -5.31 4.35
N ARG A 2 -17.76 -4.27 3.57
CA ARG A 2 -16.87 -4.40 2.42
C ARG A 2 -15.44 -4.48 2.96
N ASP A 3 -14.76 -5.60 2.69
CA ASP A 3 -13.36 -5.79 3.08
C ASP A 3 -12.45 -5.10 2.06
N ASP A 4 -12.48 -3.77 2.08
CA ASP A 4 -11.73 -2.91 1.16
C ASP A 4 -10.26 -2.77 1.60
N ARG A 5 -9.89 -3.34 2.76
CA ARG A 5 -8.52 -3.30 3.29
C ARG A 5 -7.51 -4.00 2.38
N LYS A 6 -7.96 -4.97 1.57
CA LYS A 6 -7.14 -5.58 0.50
C LYS A 6 -6.63 -4.58 -0.54
N TRP A 7 -7.26 -3.41 -0.64
CA TRP A 7 -6.83 -2.34 -1.54
C TRP A 7 -5.74 -1.45 -0.94
N ALA A 8 -5.45 -1.56 0.35
CA ALA A 8 -4.50 -0.73 1.05
C ALA A 8 -3.12 -1.40 1.14
N ALA A 9 -2.33 -1.33 0.07
CA ALA A 9 -1.00 -1.95 0.07
C ALA A 9 -0.08 -1.35 1.15
N VAL A 10 0.78 -2.21 1.70
CA VAL A 10 1.77 -1.85 2.75
C VAL A 10 2.68 -0.68 2.35
N CYS A 11 2.95 -0.53 1.05
CA CYS A 11 3.79 0.52 0.49
C CYS A 11 3.01 1.81 0.15
N GLY A 12 1.71 1.90 0.46
CA GLY A 12 0.89 3.10 0.22
C GLY A 12 0.23 3.16 -1.16
N LYS A 13 0.36 2.12 -1.98
CA LYS A 13 -0.40 2.02 -3.24
C LYS A 13 -1.85 1.62 -2.95
N TYR A 14 -2.79 2.31 -3.59
CA TYR A 14 -4.17 1.87 -3.64
C TYR A 14 -4.33 0.87 -4.78
N CYS A 15 -4.79 -0.36 -4.50
CA CYS A 15 -4.93 -1.42 -5.49
C CYS A 15 -6.33 -1.51 -6.12
N GLY A 16 -7.31 -0.73 -5.66
CA GLY A 16 -8.70 -0.84 -6.12
C GLY A 16 -8.90 -0.53 -7.61
N ASP A 17 -7.95 0.14 -8.26
CA ASP A 17 -7.91 0.41 -9.70
C ASP A 17 -6.85 -0.41 -10.46
N CYS A 18 -6.19 -1.36 -9.79
CA CYS A 18 -5.19 -2.21 -10.40
C CYS A 18 -5.87 -3.35 -11.20
N PRO A 19 -5.66 -3.44 -12.53
CA PRO A 19 -6.27 -4.49 -13.34
C PRO A 19 -5.92 -5.91 -12.86
N GLU A 20 -4.70 -6.09 -12.35
CA GLU A 20 -4.21 -7.36 -11.80
C GLU A 20 -5.04 -7.84 -10.60
N LEU A 21 -5.57 -6.92 -9.79
CA LEU A 21 -6.44 -7.25 -8.66
C LEU A 21 -7.82 -7.75 -9.13
N GLN A 22 -8.23 -7.39 -10.34
CA GLN A 22 -9.48 -7.85 -10.95
C GLN A 22 -9.32 -9.19 -11.67
N SER A 23 -8.09 -9.56 -12.06
CA SER A 23 -7.79 -10.77 -12.84
C SER A 23 -7.22 -11.94 -12.03
N GLY A 24 -6.86 -11.76 -10.75
CA GLY A 24 -6.41 -12.87 -9.90
C GLY A 24 -5.55 -12.51 -8.69
N CYS A 25 -5.01 -11.29 -8.60
CA CYS A 25 -4.31 -10.81 -7.42
C CYS A 25 -5.30 -10.57 -6.26
N LYS A 26 -4.97 -11.07 -5.06
CA LYS A 26 -5.80 -10.90 -3.85
C LYS A 26 -5.36 -9.70 -2.99
N GLY A 27 -4.31 -9.01 -3.41
CA GLY A 27 -3.67 -7.93 -2.67
C GLY A 27 -2.51 -8.45 -1.82
N CYS A 28 -1.47 -7.63 -1.66
CA CYS A 28 -0.23 -8.05 -0.99
C CYS A 28 -0.46 -8.58 0.44
N ALA A 29 -1.42 -8.02 1.19
CA ALA A 29 -1.78 -8.50 2.53
C ALA A 29 -2.31 -9.94 2.51
N TYR A 30 -3.17 -10.29 1.55
CA TYR A 30 -3.80 -11.61 1.44
C TYR A 30 -2.92 -12.63 0.72
N GLN A 31 -1.86 -12.18 0.04
CA GLN A 31 -0.86 -13.03 -0.62
C GLN A 31 0.46 -13.07 0.15
N LEU A 32 0.50 -12.59 1.40
CA LEU A 32 1.69 -12.61 2.25
C LEU A 32 2.94 -12.01 1.57
N GLY A 33 2.74 -10.94 0.81
CA GLY A 33 3.84 -10.28 0.10
C GLY A 33 4.36 -11.02 -1.12
N LEU A 34 3.61 -11.99 -1.66
CA LEU A 34 3.93 -12.74 -2.88
C LEU A 34 3.02 -12.35 -4.06
N PRO A 35 2.92 -11.06 -4.47
CA PRO A 35 2.21 -10.72 -5.70
C PRO A 35 2.88 -11.46 -6.87
N HIS A 36 2.08 -12.17 -7.66
CA HIS A 36 2.55 -12.95 -8.82
C HIS A 36 3.66 -13.97 -8.52
N GLY A 37 3.78 -14.44 -7.27
CA GLY A 37 4.74 -15.47 -6.87
C GLY A 37 6.15 -14.97 -6.55
N ALA A 38 6.39 -13.66 -6.55
CA ALA A 38 7.68 -13.06 -6.17
C ALA A 38 7.58 -12.36 -4.81
N GLU A 39 8.56 -12.57 -3.94
CA GLU A 39 8.60 -11.93 -2.62
C GLU A 39 8.85 -10.42 -2.73
N CYS A 40 7.98 -9.63 -2.08
CA CYS A 40 8.12 -8.19 -1.99
C CYS A 40 8.97 -7.80 -0.77
N PRO A 41 10.17 -7.23 -0.95
CA PRO A 41 11.06 -6.88 0.16
C PRO A 41 10.45 -5.87 1.14
N VAL A 42 9.63 -4.95 0.61
CA VAL A 42 8.93 -3.95 1.43
C VAL A 42 7.84 -4.60 2.30
N PHE A 43 7.13 -5.60 1.77
CA PHE A 43 6.16 -6.34 2.57
C PHE A 43 6.84 -7.15 3.67
N ARG A 44 7.89 -7.91 3.32
CA ARG A 44 8.67 -8.70 4.27
C ARG A 44 9.17 -7.82 5.42
N CYS A 45 9.86 -6.72 5.10
CA CYS A 45 10.40 -5.80 6.09
C CYS A 45 9.30 -5.16 6.96
N CYS A 46 8.24 -4.63 6.36
CA CYS A 46 7.23 -3.85 7.09
C CYS A 46 6.25 -4.75 7.88
N ALA A 47 5.61 -5.69 7.20
CA ALA A 47 4.53 -6.48 7.77
C ALA A 47 5.04 -7.70 8.54
N VAL A 48 6.10 -8.37 8.07
CA VAL A 48 6.58 -9.61 8.68
C VAL A 48 7.63 -9.33 9.75
N ASP A 49 8.70 -8.61 9.42
CA ASP A 49 9.82 -8.41 10.35
C ASP A 49 9.50 -7.36 11.43
N ARG A 50 8.77 -6.29 11.06
CA ARG A 50 8.43 -5.19 11.97
C ARG A 50 7.00 -5.25 12.53
N GLY A 51 6.13 -6.11 11.98
CA GLY A 51 4.73 -6.22 12.44
C GLY A 51 3.89 -4.95 12.22
N LEU A 52 4.27 -4.10 11.25
CA LEU A 52 3.60 -2.83 10.97
C LEU A 52 2.59 -3.00 9.84
N GLU A 53 1.45 -2.31 9.97
CA GLU A 53 0.39 -2.36 8.95
C GLU A 53 0.84 -1.75 7.60
N HIS A 54 1.64 -0.69 7.65
CA HIS A 54 2.18 -0.02 6.47
C HIS A 54 3.44 0.78 6.79
N CYS A 55 4.25 1.06 5.77
CA CYS A 55 5.56 1.70 5.95
C CYS A 55 5.47 3.08 6.60
N GLY A 56 4.35 3.80 6.45
CA GLY A 56 4.13 5.10 7.10
C GLY A 56 4.09 5.07 8.64
N LEU A 57 3.99 3.90 9.27
CA LEU A 57 4.10 3.74 10.73
C LEU A 57 5.54 3.41 11.17
N CYS A 58 6.47 3.23 10.23
CA CYS A 58 7.84 2.89 10.54
C CYS A 58 8.61 4.12 11.04
N PRO A 59 9.33 4.05 12.18
CA PRO A 59 10.16 5.15 12.68
C PRO A 59 11.27 5.58 11.70
N ASP A 60 11.74 4.65 10.87
CA ASP A 60 12.79 4.89 9.88
C ASP A 60 12.23 5.37 8.52
N PHE A 61 10.95 5.69 8.44
CA PHE A 61 10.30 6.09 7.19
C PHE A 61 10.69 7.51 6.76
N ALA A 62 11.14 7.75 5.52
CA ALA A 62 11.27 6.84 4.39
C ALA A 62 12.67 6.19 4.32
N CYS A 63 12.74 4.87 4.50
CA CYS A 63 13.99 4.12 4.48
C CYS A 63 14.43 3.69 3.07
N HIS A 64 15.68 3.24 2.94
CA HIS A 64 16.24 2.78 1.67
C HIS A 64 15.41 1.67 1.00
N THR A 65 14.94 0.67 1.76
CA THR A 65 14.11 -0.43 1.23
C THR A 65 12.84 0.08 0.57
N PHE A 66 12.22 1.13 1.12
CA PHE A 66 11.05 1.75 0.53
C PHE A 66 11.40 2.57 -0.72
N LEU A 67 12.46 3.38 -0.65
CA LEU A 67 12.87 4.26 -1.75
C LEU A 67 13.37 3.46 -2.98
N ALA A 68 13.94 2.28 -2.77
CA ALA A 68 14.41 1.38 -3.83
C ALA A 68 13.28 0.62 -4.56
N LEU A 69 12.03 0.72 -4.10
CA LEU A 69 10.91 -0.05 -4.64
C LEU A 69 10.47 0.42 -6.05
N ASP A 70 10.67 1.70 -6.38
CA ASP A 70 10.17 2.31 -7.62
C ASP A 70 10.98 3.55 -8.01
N SER A 71 10.64 4.15 -9.15
CA SER A 71 11.16 5.45 -9.57
C SER A 71 10.95 6.54 -8.50
N PRO A 72 11.80 7.59 -8.45
CA PRO A 72 11.64 8.67 -7.48
C PRO A 72 10.25 9.32 -7.46
N LEU A 73 9.60 9.43 -8.62
CA LEU A 73 8.25 9.98 -8.72
C LEU A 73 7.22 9.09 -8.04
N GLU A 74 7.25 7.79 -8.29
CA GLU A 74 6.31 6.84 -7.68
C GLU A 74 6.58 6.66 -6.18
N SER A 75 7.84 6.65 -5.77
CA SER A 75 8.23 6.69 -4.36
C SER A 75 7.70 7.95 -3.67
N ALA A 76 7.74 9.12 -4.30
CA ALA A 76 7.15 10.36 -3.76
C ALA A 76 5.62 10.31 -3.67
N ARG A 77 4.93 9.68 -4.63
CA ARG A 77 3.46 9.47 -4.55
C ARG A 77 3.09 8.58 -3.39
N ARG A 78 3.77 7.45 -3.25
CA ARG A 78 3.58 6.49 -2.16
C ARG A 78 3.91 7.12 -0.82
N TYR A 79 4.96 7.95 -0.75
CA TYR A 79 5.31 8.70 0.44
C TYR A 79 4.15 9.55 0.94
N ARG A 80 3.61 10.40 0.07
CA ARG A 80 2.46 11.26 0.43
C ARG A 80 1.23 10.45 0.84
N ALA A 81 0.98 9.33 0.17
CA ALA A 81 -0.12 8.44 0.51
C ALA A 81 0.05 7.83 1.91
N LEU A 82 1.26 7.39 2.25
CA LEU A 82 1.58 6.80 3.56
C LEU A 82 1.54 7.82 4.69
N ILE A 83 2.02 9.05 4.47
CA ILE A 83 1.89 10.14 5.45
C ILE A 83 0.41 10.40 5.73
N ARG A 84 -0.40 10.58 4.67
CA ARG A 84 -1.84 10.79 4.85
C ARG A 84 -2.51 9.62 5.56
N ARG A 85 -2.19 8.38 5.17
CA ARG A 85 -2.74 7.16 5.78
C ARG A 85 -2.37 7.05 7.27
N ALA A 86 -1.16 7.43 7.65
CA ALA A 86 -0.72 7.46 9.05
C ALA A 86 -1.49 8.52 9.87
N GLU A 87 -1.82 9.67 9.25
CA GLU A 87 -2.57 10.75 9.91
C GLU A 87 -4.04 10.39 10.16
N VAL A 88 -4.73 9.83 9.15
CA VAL A 88 -6.19 9.62 9.22
C VAL A 88 -6.60 8.19 9.53
N GLY A 89 -5.64 7.26 9.53
CA GLY A 89 -5.90 5.83 9.62
C GLY A 89 -6.38 5.23 8.29
N THR A 90 -6.29 3.90 8.20
CA THR A 90 -6.50 3.17 6.96
C THR A 90 -7.91 3.23 6.40
N ASP A 91 -8.91 3.15 7.27
CA ASP A 91 -10.31 3.12 6.83
C ASP A 91 -10.72 4.49 6.24
N ALA A 92 -10.36 5.59 6.88
CA ALA A 92 -10.59 6.95 6.35
C ALA A 92 -9.77 7.21 5.08
N TRP A 93 -8.52 6.76 5.03
CA TRP A 93 -7.68 6.89 3.84
C TRP A 93 -8.28 6.14 2.64
N LEU A 94 -8.82 4.93 2.83
CA LEU A 94 -9.50 4.15 1.80
C LEU A 94 -10.75 4.86 1.27
N GLU A 95 -11.53 5.48 2.15
CA GLU A 95 -12.66 6.30 1.77
C GLU A 95 -12.24 7.51 0.93
N GLU A 96 -11.20 8.26 1.36
CA GLU A 96 -10.67 9.40 0.61
C GLU A 96 -10.20 9.03 -0.80
N VAL A 97 -9.40 7.96 -0.93
CA VAL A 97 -8.84 7.57 -2.23
C VAL A 97 -9.88 6.94 -3.15
N SER A 98 -10.88 6.25 -2.62
CA SER A 98 -11.99 5.72 -3.42
C SER A 98 -12.90 6.84 -3.95
N GLN A 99 -13.24 7.84 -3.12
CA GLN A 99 -14.06 8.98 -3.51
C GLN A 99 -13.37 9.90 -4.53
N ARG A 100 -12.10 10.25 -4.29
CA ARG A 100 -11.30 11.09 -5.22
C ARG A 100 -11.19 10.50 -6.62
N ARG A 101 -11.27 9.17 -6.75
CA ARG A 101 -11.22 8.49 -8.05
C ARG A 101 -12.60 8.29 -8.66
N ALA A 102 -13.65 8.16 -7.85
CA ALA A 102 -15.04 8.22 -8.34
C ALA A 102 -15.35 9.60 -8.95
N SER A 103 -14.84 10.69 -8.36
CA SER A 103 -15.02 12.06 -8.86
C SER A 103 -14.14 12.42 -10.07
N ARG A 104 -13.28 11.52 -10.53
CA ARG A 104 -12.41 11.69 -11.72
C ARG A 104 -12.84 10.84 -12.91
N ARG A 105 -13.91 10.05 -12.77
CA ARG A 105 -14.52 9.26 -13.85
C ARG A 105 -15.66 10.02 -14.51
#